data_AF-A0A0S2W5R1-F1
#
_entry.id   AF-A0A0S2W5R1-F1
#
_cell.length_a   1.000
_cell.length_b   1.000
_cell.length_c   1.000
_cell.angle_alpha   90.00
_cell.angle_beta   90.00
_cell.angle_gamma   90.00
#
_symmetry.space_group_name_H-M   'P 1'
#
loop_
_entity.id
_entity.type
_entity.pdbx_description
1 polymer ?
#
loop_
_entity_poly.entity_id
_entity_poly.type
_entity_poly.pdbx_seq_one_letter_code
_entity_poly.pdbx_strand_id
1 'polypeptide(L)' 'MAEEKKCVACGAALEYVRPALLPDRLNFLSARADLYLCPQCGRYEFYRDPRWIQRDEEKRRKEKK' A
#
# COMPACT_ATOMS: atom_id res chain seq x y z
N MET A 1 13.75 -5.86 6.20
CA MET A 1 13.48 -4.74 7.13
C MET A 1 12.24 -4.04 6.61
N ALA A 2 11.16 -3.99 7.39
CA ALA A 2 9.98 -3.22 7.01
C ALA A 2 10.31 -1.74 7.22
N GLU A 3 10.35 -0.97 6.14
CA GLU A 3 10.49 0.48 6.21
C GLU A 3 9.34 1.06 7.06
N GLU A 4 9.68 1.75 8.14
CA GLU A 4 8.71 2.47 8.96
C GLU A 4 8.11 3.61 8.13
N LYS A 5 6.85 3.46 7.74
CA LYS A 5 6.13 4.51 7.04
C LYS A 5 5.60 5.52 8.05
N LYS A 6 5.69 6.80 7.72
CA LYS A 6 5.23 7.90 8.58
C LYS A 6 4.07 8.62 7.91
N CYS A 7 3.13 9.08 8.72
CA CYS A 7 1.98 9.81 8.25
C CYS A 7 2.41 11.19 7.75
N VAL A 8 2.03 11.55 6.53
CA VAL A 8 2.41 12.85 5.94
C VAL A 8 1.81 14.03 6.71
N ALA A 9 0.66 13.84 7.36
CA ALA A 9 -0.05 14.91 8.06
C ALA A 9 0.49 15.20 9.47
N CYS A 10 0.85 14.16 10.23
CA CYS A 10 1.23 14.30 11.64
C CYS A 10 2.61 13.70 11.99
N GLY A 11 3.32 13.09 11.03
CA GLY A 11 4.64 12.49 11.24
C GLY A 11 4.64 11.20 12.08
N ALA A 12 3.49 10.78 12.60
CA ALA A 12 3.33 9.57 13.40
C ALA A 12 3.63 8.31 12.58
N ALA A 13 4.09 7.25 13.26
CA ALA A 13 4.28 5.95 12.63
C ALA A 13 2.94 5.39 12.13
N LEU A 14 2.94 4.90 10.89
CA LEU A 14 1.78 4.30 10.26
C LEU A 14 1.69 2.81 10.61
N GLU A 15 0.50 2.37 11.02
CA GLU A 15 0.23 0.96 11.31
C GLU A 15 -0.25 0.23 10.06
N TYR A 16 0.33 -0.93 9.79
CA TYR A 16 -0.08 -1.76 8.67
C TYR A 16 -1.45 -2.38 8.95
N VAL A 17 -2.41 -2.13 8.06
CA VAL A 17 -3.74 -2.73 8.16
C VAL A 17 -3.73 -4.03 7.37
N ARG A 18 -3.84 -5.15 8.09
CA ARG A 18 -3.87 -6.47 7.46
C ARG A 18 -5.13 -6.59 6.58
N PRO A 19 -5.01 -7.11 5.34
CA PRO A 19 -6.13 -7.25 4.42
C PRO A 19 -7.31 -8.04 4.98
N ALA A 20 -7.04 -9.02 5.85
CA ALA A 20 -8.06 -9.84 6.51
C ALA A 20 -9.01 -9.04 7.42
N LEU A 21 -8.61 -7.84 7.85
CA LEU A 21 -9.43 -6.94 8.68
C LEU A 21 -10.16 -5.90 7.83
N LEU A 22 -9.93 -5.87 6.52
CA LEU A 22 -10.55 -4.89 5.64
C LEU A 22 -11.91 -5.37 5.13
N PRO A 23 -12.86 -4.44 4.89
CA PRO A 23 -14.08 -4.75 4.18
C PRO A 23 -13.75 -5.37 2.81
N ASP A 24 -14.55 -6.34 2.36
CA ASP A 24 -14.34 -7.04 1.07
C ASP A 24 -14.09 -6.09 -0.11
N ARG A 25 -14.77 -4.92 -0.09
CA ARG A 25 -14.63 -3.87 -1.10
C ARG A 25 -13.26 -3.19 -1.13
N LEU A 26 -12.45 -3.29 -0.09
CA LEU A 26 -11.09 -2.75 0.00
C LEU A 26 -10.03 -3.85 -0.20
N ASN A 27 -10.43 -5.12 -0.09
CA ASN A 27 -9.53 -6.26 -0.21
C ASN A 27 -8.90 -6.37 -1.62
N PHE A 28 -9.63 -5.95 -2.67
CA PHE A 28 -9.07 -5.89 -4.03
C PHE A 28 -7.93 -4.87 -4.17
N LEU A 29 -7.93 -3.80 -3.36
CA LEU A 29 -6.87 -2.79 -3.34
C LEU A 29 -5.64 -3.33 -2.61
N SER A 30 -5.86 -4.10 -1.54
CA SER A 30 -4.80 -4.81 -0.82
C SER A 30 -4.00 -5.78 -1.68
N ALA A 31 -4.59 -6.32 -2.75
CA ALA A 31 -3.87 -7.17 -3.69
C ALA A 31 -2.76 -6.44 -4.45
N ARG A 32 -2.80 -5.10 -4.55
CA ARG A 32 -1.86 -4.28 -5.35
C ARG A 32 -1.20 -3.14 -4.56
N ALA A 33 -1.66 -2.88 -3.34
CA ALA A 33 -1.13 -1.84 -2.46
C ALA A 33 -1.34 -2.22 -0.99
N ASP A 34 -0.32 -2.03 -0.16
CA ASP A 34 -0.44 -2.14 1.28
C ASP A 34 -1.17 -0.93 1.85
N LEU A 35 -2.15 -1.18 2.71
CA LEU A 35 -2.90 -0.14 3.39
C LEU A 35 -2.30 0.11 4.77
N TYR A 36 -2.13 1.38 5.09
CA TYR A 36 -1.64 1.85 6.36
C TYR A 36 -2.63 2.82 6.98
N LEU A 37 -2.79 2.76 8.31
CA LEU A 37 -3.62 3.65 9.08
C LEU A 37 -2.75 4.47 10.03
N CYS A 38 -2.98 5.78 10.06
CA CYS A 38 -2.39 6.63 11.09
C CYS A 38 -3.24 6.58 12.37
N PRO A 39 -2.72 6.07 13.51
CA PRO A 39 -3.49 6.01 14.76
C PRO A 39 -3.74 7.40 15.38
N GLN A 40 -2.93 8.40 15.04
CA GLN A 40 -3.10 9.78 15.53
C GLN A 40 -4.14 10.55 14.71
N CYS A 41 -4.06 10.44 13.39
CA CYS A 41 -4.86 11.23 12.47
C CYS A 41 -6.10 10.49 11.95
N GLY A 42 -6.22 9.17 12.17
CA GLY A 42 -7.28 8.32 11.62
C GLY A 42 -7.27 8.18 10.09
N ARG A 43 -6.17 8.61 9.45
CA ARG A 43 -6.06 8.70 7.99
C ARG A 43 -5.50 7.41 7.40
N TYR A 44 -6.13 6.93 6.34
CA TYR A 44 -5.64 5.80 5.56
C TYR A 44 -4.68 6.27 4.46
N GLU A 45 -3.53 5.61 4.35
CA GLU A 45 -2.53 5.80 3.31
C GLU A 45 -2.28 4.49 2.57
N PHE A 46 -2.36 4.56 1.23
CA PHE A 46 -2.07 3.42 0.36
C PHE A 46 -0.63 3.51 -0.13
N TYR A 47 0.14 2.46 0.10
CA TYR A 47 1.47 2.32 -0.45
C TYR A 47 1.52 1.17 -1.42
N ARG A 48 1.80 1.49 -2.68
CA ARG A 48 1.96 0.49 -3.72
C ARG A 48 3.24 -0.30 -3.46
N ASP A 49 3.13 -1.62 -3.41
CA ASP A 49 4.31 -2.46 -3.20
C ASP A 49 5.24 -2.36 -4.44
N PRO A 50 6.56 -2.15 -4.24
CA PRO A 50 7.52 -1.99 -5.34
C PRO A 50 7.54 -3.15 -6.34
N ARG A 51 7.18 -4.37 -5.91
CA ARG A 51 7.15 -5.56 -6.76
C ARG A 51 6.05 -5.46 -7.81
N TRP A 52 4.92 -4.83 -7.47
CA TRP A 52 3.85 -4.59 -8.44
C TRP A 52 4.23 -3.52 -9.46
N ILE A 53 4.96 -2.48 -9.05
CA ILE A 53 5.47 -1.45 -9.96
C ILE A 53 6.41 -2.08 -10.99
N GLN A 54 7.37 -2.91 -10.55
CA GLN A 54 8.28 -3.63 -11.45
C GLN A 54 7.55 -4.60 -12.39
N ARG A 55 6.54 -5.32 -11.88
CA ARG A 55 5.78 -6.28 -12.68
C ARG A 55 4.93 -5.60 -13.76
N ASP A 56 4.32 -4.46 -13.46
CA ASP A 56 3.58 -3.65 -14.44
C ASP A 56 4.53 -3.09 -15.51
N GLU A 57 5.73 -2.62 -15.11
CA GLU A 57 6.77 -2.16 -16.03
C GLU A 57 7.26 -3.28 -16.95
N GLU A 58 7.52 -4.49 -16.42
CA GLU A 58 7.93 -5.65 -17.21
C GLU A 58 6.85 -6.07 -18.22
N LYS A 59 5.58 -6.06 -17.81
CA LYS A 59 4.44 -6.32 -18.72
C LYS A 59 4.39 -5.32 -19.87
N ARG A 60 4.48 -4.01 -19.57
CA ARG A 60 4.51 -2.96 -20.61
C ARG A 60 5.70 -3.12 -21.56
N ARG A 61 6.84 -3.61 -21.06
CA ARG A 61 8.03 -3.88 -21.87
C ARG A 61 7.84 -5.09 -22.80
N LYS A 62 7.09 -6.10 -22.37
CA LYS A 62 6.75 -7.30 -23.18
C LYS A 62 5.67 -7.02 -24.23
N GLU A 63 4.70 -6.14 -23.96
CA GLU A 63 3.65 -5.77 -24.93
C GLU A 63 4.15 -4.81 -26.02
N LYS A 64 5.26 -4.11 -25.80
CA LYS A 64 5.90 -3.22 -26.80
C LYS A 64 6.86 -3.94 -27.75
N LYS A 65 7.05 -5.25 -27.60
CA LYS A 65 7.95 -6.06 -28.41
C LYS A 65 7.16 -7.02 -29.28
#